data_AF-A0A7C7ISU6-F1
#
_entry.id   AF-A0A7C7ISU6-F1
#
_cell.length_a   1.000
_cell.length_b   1.000
_cell.length_c   1.000
_cell.angle_alpha   90.00
_cell.angle_beta   90.00
_cell.angle_gamma   90.00
#
_symmetry.space_group_name_H-M   'P 1'
#
loop_
_entity.id
_entity.type
_entity.pdbx_description
1 polymer ?
#
loop_
_entity_poly.entity_id
_entity_poly.type
_entity_poly.pdbx_seq_one_letter_code
_entity_poly.pdbx_strand_id
1 'polypeptide(L)' 'MKHSKLIKALIIAFMLGMFAVANGEKGYCDPITGNYTFTAASLKEQGFCCQNKCRHCPWPPEEQLPRSLHLP' A
#
# COMPACT_ATOMS: atom_id res chain seq x y z
N MET A 1 -22.40 -5.39 16.03
CA MET A 1 -21.97 -6.46 15.08
C MET A 1 -21.02 -5.98 13.96
N LYS A 2 -21.15 -4.76 13.39
CA LYS A 2 -20.27 -4.29 12.29
C LYS A 2 -18.82 -3.98 12.73
N HIS A 3 -18.62 -3.46 13.95
CA HIS A 3 -17.29 -3.20 14.52
C HIS A 3 -16.39 -4.44 14.57
N SER A 4 -16.94 -5.61 14.91
CA SER A 4 -16.16 -6.85 14.99
C SER A 4 -15.64 -7.30 13.62
N LYS A 5 -16.42 -7.10 12.55
CA LYS A 5 -16.00 -7.45 11.19
C LYS A 5 -14.85 -6.55 10.71
N LEU A 6 -14.92 -5.25 11.00
CA LEU A 6 -13.88 -4.30 10.63
C LEU A 6 -12.56 -4.59 11.36
N ILE A 7 -12.62 -4.86 12.66
CA ILE A 7 -11.43 -5.22 13.45
C ILE A 7 -10.75 -6.48 12.90
N LYS A 8 -11.54 -7.52 12.56
CA LYS A 8 -11.02 -8.74 11.93
C LYS A 8 -10.36 -8.44 10.58
N ALA A 9 -11.00 -7.64 9.73
CA ALA A 9 -10.45 -7.29 8.43
C ALA A 9 -9.14 -6.49 8.54
N LEU A 10 -9.02 -5.59 9.53
CA LEU A 10 -7.78 -4.86 9.81
C LEU A 10 -6.65 -5.78 10.24
N ILE A 11 -6.92 -6.73 11.14
CA ILE A 11 -5.93 -7.73 11.57
C ILE A 11 -5.47 -8.56 10.38
N ILE A 12 -6.41 -9.04 9.55
CA ILE A 12 -6.08 -9.82 8.34
C ILE A 12 -5.23 -8.99 7.37
N ALA A 13 -5.60 -7.72 7.12
CA ALA A 13 -4.85 -6.83 6.23
C ALA A 13 -3.40 -6.63 6.70
N PHE A 14 -3.20 -6.47 8.01
CA PHE A 14 -1.87 -6.35 8.59
C PHE A 14 -1.04 -7.62 8.41
N MET A 15 -1.60 -8.78 8.73
CA MET A 15 -0.92 -10.07 8.60
C MET A 15 -0.56 -10.39 7.13
N LEU A 16 -1.48 -10.12 6.20
CA LEU A 16 -1.23 -10.28 4.76
C LEU A 16 -0.08 -9.38 4.28
N GLY A 17 -0.03 -8.13 4.74
CA GLY A 17 1.06 -7.23 4.41
C GLY A 17 2.42 -7.74 4.90
N MET A 18 2.48 -8.22 6.15
CA MET A 18 3.72 -8.81 6.70
C MET A 18 4.15 -10.07 5.93
N PHE A 19 3.19 -10.94 5.60
CA PHE A 19 3.47 -12.18 4.87
C PHE A 19 3.96 -11.90 3.44
N ALA A 20 3.33 -10.95 2.74
CA ALA A 20 3.76 -10.55 1.41
C ALA A 20 5.21 -10.04 1.42
N VAL A 21 5.58 -9.21 2.42
CA VAL A 21 6.96 -8.73 2.58
C VAL A 21 7.91 -9.89 2.89
N ALA A 22 7.56 -10.77 3.83
CA ALA A 22 8.41 -11.88 4.25
C ALA A 22 8.71 -12.88 3.12
N ASN A 23 7.76 -13.08 2.20
CA ASN A 23 7.91 -14.00 1.07
C ASN A 23 8.40 -13.32 -0.22
N GLY A 24 8.67 -12.02 -0.21
CA GLY A 24 9.05 -11.28 -1.41
C GLY A 24 7.91 -11.18 -2.44
N GLU A 25 6.66 -11.26 -2.01
CA GLU A 25 5.51 -11.05 -2.89
C GLU A 25 5.35 -9.56 -3.24
N LYS A 26 4.76 -9.30 -4.41
CA LYS A 26 4.55 -7.92 -4.88
C LYS A 26 3.55 -7.13 -4.05
N GLY A 27 2.68 -7.80 -3.31
CA GLY A 27 1.54 -7.20 -2.64
C GLY A 27 0.50 -8.23 -2.22
N TYR A 28 -0.60 -7.73 -1.64
CA TYR A 28 -1.71 -8.54 -1.13
C TYR A 28 -3.06 -7.92 -1.48
N CYS A 29 -4.12 -8.72 -1.48
CA CYS A 29 -5.49 -8.22 -1.60
C CYS A 29 -5.97 -7.68 -0.26
N ASP A 30 -6.30 -6.39 -0.19
CA ASP A 30 -6.80 -5.75 1.02
C ASP A 30 -8.25 -6.23 1.29
N PRO A 31 -8.51 -6.92 2.42
CA PRO A 31 -9.83 -7.47 2.74
C PRO A 31 -10.88 -6.40 3.04
N ILE A 32 -10.49 -5.14 3.24
CA ILE A 32 -11.40 -4.03 3.52
C ILE A 32 -11.85 -3.36 2.22
N THR A 33 -10.91 -3.08 1.32
CA THR A 33 -11.18 -2.31 0.09
C THR A 33 -11.37 -3.19 -1.14
N GLY A 34 -10.90 -4.44 -1.12
CA GLY A 34 -10.85 -5.33 -2.28
C GLY A 34 -9.72 -5.00 -3.27
N ASN A 35 -8.94 -3.95 -3.01
CA ASN A 35 -7.86 -3.53 -3.90
C ASN A 35 -6.61 -4.38 -3.69
N TYR A 36 -5.83 -4.55 -4.77
CA TYR A 36 -4.48 -5.08 -4.65
C TYR A 36 -3.54 -3.98 -4.12
N THR A 37 -2.89 -4.25 -2.99
CA THR A 37 -1.97 -3.32 -2.32
C THR A 37 -0.54 -3.82 -2.49
N PHE A 38 0.29 -3.05 -3.21
CA PHE A 38 1.71 -3.37 -3.39
C PHE A 38 2.52 -3.18 -2.11
N THR A 39 3.58 -3.97 -1.95
CA THR A 39 4.58 -3.78 -0.89
C THR A 39 5.50 -2.61 -1.22
N ALA A 40 6.07 -1.98 -0.18
CA ALA A 40 7.06 -0.92 -0.37
C ALA A 40 8.31 -1.42 -1.12
N ALA A 41 8.71 -2.67 -0.91
CA ALA A 41 9.83 -3.29 -1.61
C ALA A 41 9.60 -3.32 -3.12
N SER A 42 8.44 -3.82 -3.57
CA SER A 42 8.13 -3.89 -5.00
C SER A 42 7.92 -2.52 -5.64
N LEU A 43 7.39 -1.54 -4.91
CA LEU A 43 7.31 -0.16 -5.39
C LEU A 43 8.70 0.49 -5.49
N LYS A 44 9.64 0.12 -4.62
CA LYS A 44 11.03 0.57 -4.69
C LYS A 44 11.76 -0.07 -5.88
N GLU A 45 11.51 -1.35 -6.15
CA GLU A 45 12.03 -2.04 -7.34
C GLU A 45 11.57 -1.41 -8.66
N GLN A 46 10.35 -0.84 -8.69
CA GLN A 46 9.86 -0.09 -9.85
C GLN A 46 10.73 1.13 -10.16
N GLY A 47 11.41 1.71 -9.16
CA GLY A 47 12.41 2.77 -9.34
C GLY A 47 11.87 4.18 -9.49
N PHE A 48 10.54 4.40 -9.47
CA PHE A 48 9.94 5.73 -9.48
C PHE A 48 8.56 5.77 -8.81
N CYS A 49 8.15 6.95 -8.34
CA CYS A 49 6.78 7.17 -7.85
C CYS A 49 5.79 7.25 -9.02
N CYS A 50 4.82 6.33 -9.09
CA CYS A 50 3.79 6.34 -10.13
C CYS A 50 2.59 7.26 -9.82
N GLN A 51 2.60 7.97 -8.68
CA GLN A 51 1.53 8.90 -8.27
C GLN A 51 0.12 8.28 -8.13
N ASN A 52 0.03 6.95 -8.07
CA ASN A 52 -1.22 6.21 -7.89
C ASN A 52 -1.71 6.15 -6.42
N LYS A 53 -1.12 6.95 -5.53
CA LYS A 53 -1.47 7.03 -4.09
C LYS A 53 -1.47 5.65 -3.40
N CYS A 54 -0.45 4.85 -3.68
CA CYS A 54 -0.27 3.53 -3.09
C CYS A 54 -0.10 3.63 -1.57
N ARG A 55 -0.73 2.72 -0.82
CA ARG A 55 -0.71 2.70 0.67
C ARG A 55 0.70 2.63 1.26
N HIS A 56 1.59 1.88 0.61
CA HIS A 56 2.96 1.61 1.08
C HIS A 56 4.02 2.28 0.19
N CYS A 57 3.70 3.43 -0.41
CA CYS A 57 4.64 4.12 -1.29
C CYS A 57 5.93 4.50 -0.54
N PRO A 58 7.12 4.10 -1.02
CA PRO A 58 8.39 4.37 -0.35
C PRO A 58 8.96 5.76 -0.64
N TRP A 59 8.38 6.48 -1.60
CA TRP A 59 8.84 7.79 -2.07
C TRP A 59 8.37 8.91 -1.14
N PRO A 60 9.09 10.04 -1.03
CA PRO A 60 8.71 11.14 -0.16
C PRO A 60 7.37 11.78 -0.60
N PRO A 61 6.60 12.38 0.33
CA PRO A 61 5.27 12.92 0.06
C PRO A 61 5.21 13.88 -1.14
N GLU A 62 6.26 14.67 -1.33
CA GLU A 62 6.39 15.64 -2.42
C GLU A 62 6.28 14.93 -3.78
N GLU A 63 6.99 13.82 -3.97
CA GLU A 63 6.96 13.02 -5.20
C GLU A 63 5.63 12.29 -5.42
N GLN A 64 4.86 12.05 -4.34
CA GLN A 64 3.55 11.40 -4.42
C GLN A 64 2.43 12.34 -4.88
N LEU A 65 2.68 13.65 -4.86
CA LEU A 65 1.74 14.63 -5.37
C LEU A 65 1.70 14.62 -6.90
N PRO A 66 0.55 14.93 -7.53
CA PRO A 66 0.54 15.21 -8.96
C PRO A 66 1.47 16.39 -9.26
N ARG A 67 2.06 16.40 -10.46
CA ARG A 67 2.97 17.48 -10.91
C ARG A 67 2.37 18.88 -10.78
N SER A 68 1.04 19.01 -10.88
CA SER A 68 0.34 20.29 -10.72
C SER A 68 0.40 20.88 -9.31
N LEU A 69 0.75 20.09 -8.29
CA LEU A 69 0.83 20.52 -6.89
C LEU A 69 2.28 20.63 -6.39
N HIS A 70 3.27 20.37 -7.24
CA HIS A 70 4.65 20.67 -6.91
C HIS A 70 4.82 22.19 -6.92
N LEU A 71 4.90 22.79 -5.73
CA LEU A 71 5.27 24.19 -5.58
C LEU A 71 6.74 24.36 -6.03
N PRO A 72 7.06 25.43 -6.77
CA PRO A 72 8.41 25.72 -7.23
C PRO A 72 9.39 25.98 -6.09
#